data_AF-A0A847X405-F1
#
_entry.id   AF-A0A847X405-F1
#
_cell.length_a   1.000
_cell.length_b   1.000
_cell.length_c   1.000
_cell.angle_alpha   90.00
_cell.angle_beta   90.00
_cell.angle_gamma   90.00
#
_symmetry.space_group_name_H-M   'P 1'
#
loop_
_entity.id
_entity.type
_entity.pdbx_description
1 polymer ?
#
loop_
_entity_poly.entity_id
_entity_poly.type
_entity_poly.pdbx_seq_one_letter_code
_entity_poly.pdbx_strand_id
1 'polypeptide(L)'
;MILSKYMDYISRALGFLLNKEPTITIIDPSDQPLVDLNPEKKVNALGQQYFDISEEEAQEENKGKPKKKYDSNRQLLNPKYTFDTFVKGKSNELALAASRAVAENPATQYNPLFIWGGAGLGKTHLMQAIAHEILRKDPDMKVSYISSEKFTNELIASIGNKSTTKNIEFRDKYRRIDVLLIDDIQFIAGKTGTQEEFFHTFNDLYTP
;
A
#
# COMPACT_ATOMS: atom_id res chain seq x y z
N MET A 1 -25.45 -11.74 -11.96
CA MET A 1 -25.26 -13.09 -12.53
C MET A 1 -23.93 -13.75 -12.13
N ILE A 2 -22.83 -13.00 -11.95
CA ILE A 2 -21.55 -13.53 -11.42
C ILE A 2 -21.61 -13.71 -9.90
N LEU A 3 -22.18 -12.75 -9.16
CA LEU A 3 -22.22 -12.77 -7.69
C LEU A 3 -22.95 -13.98 -7.10
N SER A 4 -24.11 -14.36 -7.65
CA SER A 4 -24.86 -15.54 -7.20
C SER A 4 -24.06 -16.84 -7.27
N LYS A 5 -23.05 -16.92 -8.16
CA LYS A 5 -22.19 -18.10 -8.32
C LYS A 5 -21.16 -18.26 -7.18
N TYR A 6 -20.77 -17.16 -6.52
CA TYR A 6 -19.74 -17.16 -5.48
C TYR A 6 -20.30 -16.99 -4.06
N MET A 7 -21.58 -16.60 -3.93
CA MET A 7 -22.20 -16.40 -2.61
C MET A 7 -22.15 -17.64 -1.73
N ASP A 8 -22.37 -18.82 -2.28
CA ASP A 8 -22.34 -20.07 -1.50
C ASP A 8 -20.93 -20.36 -0.94
N TYR A 9 -19.88 -20.11 -1.74
CA TYR A 9 -18.50 -20.27 -1.27
C TYR A 9 -18.14 -19.27 -0.17
N ILE A 10 -18.56 -18.01 -0.32
CA ILE A 10 -18.29 -16.95 0.66
C ILE A 10 -19.03 -17.25 1.97
N SER A 11 -20.31 -17.61 1.90
CA SER A 11 -21.11 -17.97 3.09
C SER A 11 -20.52 -19.15 3.85
N ARG A 12 -20.10 -20.23 3.16
CA ARG A 12 -19.50 -21.41 3.82
C ARG A 12 -18.16 -21.10 4.49
N ALA A 13 -17.29 -20.35 3.81
CA ALA A 13 -15.98 -19.98 4.35
C ALA A 13 -16.14 -19.11 5.61
N LEU A 14 -17.01 -18.10 5.54
CA LEU A 14 -17.29 -17.23 6.69
C LEU A 14 -18.04 -17.96 7.80
N GLY A 15 -18.96 -18.88 7.46
CA GLY A 15 -19.67 -19.70 8.43
C GLY A 15 -18.73 -20.60 9.24
N PHE A 16 -17.76 -21.22 8.58
CA PHE A 16 -16.71 -22.01 9.23
C PHE A 16 -15.84 -21.15 10.16
N LEU A 17 -15.40 -19.98 9.69
CA LEU A 17 -14.54 -19.08 10.47
C LEU A 17 -15.25 -18.49 11.69
N LEU A 18 -16.55 -18.16 11.55
CA LEU A 18 -17.33 -17.49 12.59
C LEU A 18 -18.09 -18.46 13.50
N ASN A 19 -18.06 -19.76 13.19
CA ASN A 19 -18.85 -20.81 13.85
C ASN A 19 -20.34 -20.47 13.99
N LYS A 20 -20.89 -19.74 12.99
CA LYS A 20 -22.29 -19.33 12.87
C LYS A 20 -22.59 -18.91 11.43
N GLU A 21 -23.84 -19.02 11.00
CA GLU A 21 -24.27 -18.57 9.67
C GLU A 21 -24.31 -17.03 9.59
N PRO A 22 -23.49 -16.39 8.73
CA PRO A 22 -23.47 -14.93 8.60
C PRO A 22 -24.56 -14.42 7.65
N THR A 23 -25.17 -13.28 7.98
CA THR A 23 -26.00 -12.53 7.02
C THR A 23 -25.12 -11.66 6.14
N ILE A 24 -25.17 -11.87 4.82
CA ILE A 24 -24.34 -11.14 3.84
C ILE A 24 -25.23 -10.24 2.99
N THR A 25 -24.96 -8.94 3.00
CA THR A 25 -25.62 -7.95 2.13
C THR A 25 -24.63 -7.43 1.09
N ILE A 26 -25.04 -7.45 -0.18
CA ILE A 26 -24.25 -6.91 -1.30
C ILE A 26 -24.85 -5.55 -1.69
N ILE A 27 -24.01 -4.54 -1.84
CA ILE A 27 -24.41 -3.20 -2.28
C ILE A 27 -23.90 -2.99 -3.72
N ASP A 28 -24.82 -2.80 -4.68
CA ASP A 28 -24.49 -2.53 -6.08
C ASP A 28 -24.48 -1.00 -6.35
N PRO A 29 -23.39 -0.42 -6.90
CA PRO A 29 -23.30 1.02 -7.14
C PRO A 29 -24.12 1.57 -8.31
N SER A 30 -24.80 0.72 -9.09
CA SER A 30 -25.57 1.10 -10.29
C SER A 30 -26.98 1.63 -10.00
N ASP A 31 -27.46 1.57 -8.75
CA ASP A 31 -28.83 1.93 -8.37
C ASP A 31 -29.10 3.44 -8.21
N GLN A 32 -28.21 4.33 -8.66
CA GLN A 32 -28.47 5.79 -8.69
C GLN A 32 -27.96 6.45 -9.99
N PRO A 33 -28.77 7.25 -10.70
CA PRO A 33 -28.38 7.85 -11.98
C PRO A 33 -27.39 9.01 -11.78
N LEU A 34 -26.45 9.13 -12.73
CA LEU A 34 -25.34 10.09 -12.77
C LEU A 34 -25.78 11.42 -13.41
N VAL A 35 -25.24 12.54 -12.92
CA VAL A 35 -25.28 13.85 -13.60
C VAL A 35 -23.90 14.13 -14.19
N ASP A 36 -23.84 14.42 -15.49
CA ASP A 36 -22.63 14.61 -16.29
C ASP A 36 -21.88 15.91 -15.94
N LEU A 37 -20.56 15.80 -15.78
CA LEU A 37 -19.61 16.93 -15.86
C LEU A 37 -18.44 16.49 -16.74
N ASN A 38 -18.27 17.13 -17.90
CA ASN A 38 -17.34 16.71 -18.94
C ASN A 38 -16.37 17.86 -19.29
N PRO A 39 -15.09 17.80 -18.88
CA PRO A 39 -14.04 18.63 -19.46
C PRO A 39 -13.37 17.94 -20.66
N GLU A 40 -13.13 18.68 -21.73
CA GLU A 40 -12.61 18.16 -23.00
C GLU A 40 -11.18 17.57 -22.88
N LYS A 41 -10.96 16.42 -23.54
CA LYS A 41 -9.75 15.59 -23.48
C LYS A 41 -8.80 15.86 -24.66
N LYS A 42 -7.48 15.86 -24.43
CA LYS A 42 -6.45 15.82 -25.50
C LYS A 42 -5.53 14.60 -25.38
N VAL A 43 -4.91 14.21 -26.50
CA VAL A 43 -4.10 12.99 -26.65
C VAL A 43 -2.70 13.36 -27.15
N ASN A 44 -1.62 12.82 -26.54
CA ASN A 44 -0.26 12.99 -27.07
C ASN A 44 0.07 11.96 -28.16
N ALA A 45 1.23 12.13 -28.78
CA ALA A 45 1.75 11.29 -29.87
C ALA A 45 1.93 9.79 -29.51
N LEU A 46 1.82 9.42 -28.23
CA LEU A 46 1.86 8.04 -27.75
C LEU A 46 0.46 7.49 -27.38
N GLY A 47 -0.60 8.22 -27.71
CA GLY A 47 -1.98 7.79 -27.45
C GLY A 47 -2.45 8.00 -26.01
N GLN A 48 -1.66 8.66 -25.17
CA GLN A 48 -2.01 8.91 -23.78
C GLN A 48 -2.84 10.19 -23.65
N GLN A 49 -3.93 10.10 -22.89
CA GLN A 49 -4.83 11.23 -22.60
C GLN A 49 -4.38 11.96 -21.34
N TYR A 50 -4.34 13.29 -21.39
CA TYR A 50 -3.99 14.15 -20.24
C TYR A 50 -4.74 15.48 -20.31
N PHE A 51 -4.77 16.18 -19.17
CA PHE A 51 -5.37 17.50 -19.00
C PHE A 51 -4.27 18.51 -18.64
N ASP A 52 -4.27 19.70 -19.28
CA ASP A 52 -3.28 20.75 -19.02
C ASP A 52 -3.51 21.40 -17.65
N ILE A 53 -2.47 21.45 -16.82
CA ILE A 53 -2.37 22.36 -15.67
C ILE A 53 -1.05 23.11 -15.85
N SER A 54 -1.13 24.42 -16.11
CA SER A 54 0.01 25.29 -16.44
C SER A 54 1.04 25.41 -15.30
N GLU A 55 2.32 25.37 -15.67
CA GLU A 55 3.49 25.20 -14.78
C GLU A 55 3.97 26.46 -14.00
N GLU A 56 3.15 27.49 -13.81
CA GLU A 56 3.66 28.80 -13.35
C GLU A 56 3.86 29.01 -11.83
N GLU A 57 3.48 28.10 -10.94
CA GLU A 57 3.45 28.42 -9.49
C GLU A 57 4.51 27.72 -8.60
N ALA A 58 5.54 27.07 -9.16
CA ALA A 58 6.49 26.25 -8.39
C ALA A 58 7.89 26.86 -8.13
N GLN A 59 8.00 28.17 -7.91
CA GLN A 59 9.27 28.79 -7.52
C GLN A 59 9.11 29.84 -6.41
N GLU A 60 9.52 29.46 -5.18
CA GLU A 60 10.00 30.27 -4.01
C GLU A 60 9.62 29.48 -2.72
N GLU A 61 10.45 29.18 -1.71
CA GLU A 61 11.74 29.65 -1.24
C GLU A 61 12.55 28.49 -0.61
N ASN A 62 13.88 28.55 -0.69
CA ASN A 62 14.80 27.66 0.00
C ASN A 62 15.84 28.51 0.76
N LYS A 63 15.73 28.61 2.09
CA LYS A 63 16.79 29.15 2.96
C LYS A 63 16.96 28.34 4.25
N GLY A 64 18.02 27.52 4.23
CA GLY A 64 19.00 27.33 5.31
C GLY A 64 18.52 26.89 6.70
N LYS A 65 18.49 25.58 6.96
CA LYS A 65 18.59 24.97 8.31
C LYS A 65 19.43 23.68 8.27
N PRO A 66 20.12 23.31 9.38
CA PRO A 66 21.21 22.33 9.38
C PRO A 66 20.71 20.91 9.06
N LYS A 67 21.48 20.17 8.26
CA LYS A 67 21.18 18.80 7.83
C LYS A 67 21.11 17.85 9.03
N LYS A 68 19.91 17.57 9.55
CA LYS A 68 19.65 16.33 10.27
C LYS A 68 19.93 15.17 9.31
N LYS A 69 20.63 14.13 9.77
CA LYS A 69 20.79 12.86 9.04
C LYS A 69 19.39 12.31 8.78
N TYR A 70 18.87 12.55 7.58
CA TYR A 70 17.60 11.99 7.15
C TYR A 70 17.78 10.50 6.93
N ASP A 71 16.93 9.73 7.61
CA ASP A 71 16.81 8.29 7.47
C ASP A 71 16.67 7.94 5.98
N SER A 72 17.49 7.01 5.49
CA SER A 72 17.59 6.62 4.08
C SER A 72 16.25 6.17 3.47
N ASN A 73 15.24 5.89 4.29
CA ASN A 73 13.89 5.54 3.88
C ASN A 73 13.11 6.70 3.23
N ARG A 74 13.38 7.97 3.59
CA ARG A 74 12.72 9.11 2.91
C ARG A 74 13.17 9.29 1.47
N GLN A 75 14.34 8.77 1.08
CA GLN A 75 14.83 8.83 -0.29
C GLN A 75 14.09 7.87 -1.23
N LEU A 76 13.35 6.89 -0.70
CA LEU A 76 12.60 5.91 -1.47
C LEU A 76 11.13 6.32 -1.72
N LEU A 77 10.63 7.34 -1.02
CA LEU A 77 9.27 7.85 -1.20
C LEU A 77 9.25 8.93 -2.29
N ASN A 78 8.39 8.77 -3.28
CA ASN A 78 8.15 9.77 -4.29
C ASN A 78 7.35 10.93 -3.66
N PRO A 79 7.86 12.17 -3.64
CA PRO A 79 7.17 13.31 -3.03
C PRO A 79 5.84 13.65 -3.71
N LYS A 80 5.61 13.17 -4.94
CA LYS A 80 4.35 13.39 -5.67
C LYS A 80 3.23 12.45 -5.25
N TYR A 81 3.52 11.37 -4.53
CA TYR A 81 2.53 10.35 -4.19
C TYR A 81 1.92 10.61 -2.82
N THR A 82 1.18 11.71 -2.69
CA THR A 82 0.48 12.10 -1.45
C THR A 82 -1.03 11.91 -1.60
N PHE A 83 -1.78 11.98 -0.50
CA PHE A 83 -3.24 11.90 -0.59
C PHE A 83 -3.86 13.10 -1.33
N ASP A 84 -3.20 14.26 -1.29
CA ASP A 84 -3.70 15.50 -1.91
C ASP A 84 -3.60 15.45 -3.44
N THR A 85 -2.60 14.74 -3.98
CA THR A 85 -2.43 14.53 -5.41
C THR A 85 -3.16 13.29 -5.94
N PHE A 86 -3.79 12.51 -5.06
CA PHE A 86 -4.54 11.32 -5.45
C PHE A 86 -5.96 11.67 -5.87
N VAL A 87 -6.30 11.43 -7.14
CA VAL A 87 -7.64 11.72 -7.67
C VAL A 87 -8.66 10.70 -7.15
N LYS A 88 -9.57 11.15 -6.28
CA LYS A 88 -10.69 10.35 -5.79
C LYS A 88 -11.71 10.11 -6.90
N GLY A 89 -12.16 8.87 -7.03
CA GLY A 89 -13.30 8.48 -7.86
C GLY A 89 -14.05 7.30 -7.24
N LYS A 90 -15.27 7.02 -7.72
CA LYS A 90 -16.13 5.93 -7.20
C LYS A 90 -15.41 4.58 -7.12
N SER A 91 -14.55 4.28 -8.10
CA SER A 91 -13.82 3.01 -8.18
C SER A 91 -12.66 2.87 -7.18
N ASN A 92 -12.15 3.97 -6.62
CA ASN A 92 -11.01 3.96 -5.70
C ASN A 92 -11.35 4.52 -4.31
N GLU A 93 -12.60 4.93 -4.09
CA GLU A 93 -13.08 5.55 -2.85
C GLU A 93 -12.84 4.65 -1.63
N LEU A 94 -13.14 3.35 -1.74
CA LEU A 94 -12.92 2.40 -0.64
C LEU A 94 -11.43 2.27 -0.30
N ALA A 95 -10.58 2.11 -1.32
CA ALA A 95 -9.14 1.99 -1.12
C ALA A 95 -8.53 3.26 -0.52
N LEU A 96 -9.00 4.43 -0.96
CA LEU A 96 -8.59 5.73 -0.41
C LEU A 96 -9.04 5.89 1.04
N ALA A 97 -10.28 5.53 1.37
CA ALA A 97 -10.82 5.62 2.73
C ALA A 97 -10.05 4.69 3.69
N ALA A 98 -9.84 3.43 3.30
CA ALA A 98 -9.06 2.48 4.09
C ALA A 98 -7.61 2.96 4.28
N SER A 99 -6.99 3.50 3.23
CA SER A 99 -5.64 4.06 3.30
C SER A 99 -5.56 5.24 4.28
N ARG A 100 -6.54 6.15 4.26
CA ARG A 100 -6.61 7.26 5.22
C ARG A 100 -6.79 6.78 6.66
N ALA A 101 -7.67 5.81 6.89
CA ALA A 101 -7.87 5.24 8.22
C ALA A 101 -6.58 4.62 8.80
N VAL A 102 -5.83 3.87 7.99
CA VAL A 102 -4.53 3.31 8.39
C VAL A 102 -3.48 4.41 8.64
N ALA A 103 -3.47 5.47 7.84
CA ALA A 103 -2.55 6.59 8.05
C ALA A 103 -2.89 7.43 9.29
N GLU A 104 -4.15 7.44 9.72
CA GLU A 104 -4.60 8.10 10.95
C GLU A 104 -4.26 7.30 12.21
N ASN A 105 -4.43 5.99 12.17
CA ASN A 105 -4.15 5.10 13.30
C ASN A 105 -3.28 3.92 12.86
N PRO A 106 -1.97 4.14 12.61
CA PRO A 106 -1.08 3.10 12.11
C PRO A 106 -1.05 1.88 13.03
N ALA A 107 -0.91 0.68 12.45
CA ALA A 107 -0.81 -0.61 13.14
C ALA A 107 -2.02 -1.05 14.00
N THR A 108 -3.05 -0.22 14.18
CA THR A 108 -4.21 -0.53 15.05
C THR A 108 -5.47 -0.93 14.28
N GLN A 109 -5.82 -0.20 13.22
CA GLN A 109 -6.98 -0.50 12.36
C GLN A 109 -6.52 -1.06 11.04
N TYR A 110 -7.19 -2.11 10.56
CA TYR A 110 -6.90 -2.75 9.26
C TYR A 110 -5.43 -3.19 9.11
N ASN A 111 -4.92 -3.96 10.07
CA ASN A 111 -3.59 -4.56 10.00
C ASN A 111 -3.70 -6.08 9.73
N PRO A 112 -3.20 -6.59 8.57
CA PRO A 112 -2.62 -5.83 7.46
C PRO A 112 -3.67 -5.15 6.57
N LEU A 113 -3.28 -4.06 5.91
CA LEU A 113 -4.03 -3.45 4.81
C LEU A 113 -3.52 -4.00 3.47
N PHE A 114 -4.42 -4.62 2.71
CA PHE A 114 -4.09 -5.18 1.40
C PHE A 114 -4.82 -4.43 0.27
N ILE A 115 -4.07 -3.72 -0.57
CA ILE A 115 -4.60 -2.98 -1.72
C ILE A 115 -4.28 -3.75 -3.01
N TRP A 116 -5.31 -4.10 -3.78
CA TRP A 116 -5.16 -4.83 -5.05
C TRP A 116 -5.94 -4.17 -6.18
N GLY A 117 -5.54 -4.46 -7.41
CA GLY A 117 -6.10 -3.88 -8.62
C GLY A 117 -5.13 -3.96 -9.79
N GLY A 118 -5.62 -3.71 -11.01
CA GLY A 118 -4.82 -3.67 -12.23
C GLY A 118 -3.65 -2.66 -12.20
N ALA A 119 -2.79 -2.73 -13.22
CA ALA A 119 -1.71 -1.77 -13.39
C ALA A 119 -2.27 -0.34 -13.55
N GLY A 120 -1.57 0.65 -13.00
CA GLY A 120 -1.95 2.06 -13.12
C GLY A 120 -3.14 2.53 -12.27
N LEU A 121 -3.75 1.67 -11.44
CA LEU A 121 -4.90 2.04 -10.60
C LEU A 121 -4.52 2.72 -9.27
N GLY A 122 -3.27 3.16 -9.12
CA GLY A 122 -2.84 3.98 -7.99
C GLY A 122 -2.48 3.24 -6.69
N LYS A 123 -2.25 1.91 -6.72
CA LYS A 123 -1.83 1.12 -5.55
C LYS A 123 -0.58 1.67 -4.86
N THR A 124 0.50 1.84 -5.62
CA THR A 124 1.76 2.41 -5.13
C THR A 124 1.59 3.85 -4.66
N HIS A 125 0.74 4.64 -5.33
CA HIS A 125 0.43 6.01 -4.91
C HIS A 125 -0.22 6.02 -3.53
N LEU A 126 -1.29 5.26 -3.33
CA LEU A 126 -1.98 5.17 -2.04
C LEU A 126 -1.05 4.69 -0.92
N MET A 127 -0.24 3.67 -1.18
CA MET A 127 0.71 3.15 -0.19
C MET A 127 1.77 4.18 0.20
N GLN A 128 2.33 4.92 -0.75
CA GLN A 128 3.29 5.99 -0.42
C GLN A 128 2.60 7.20 0.21
N ALA A 129 1.34 7.47 -0.13
CA ALA A 129 0.54 8.51 0.52
C ALA A 129 0.31 8.22 2.00
N ILE A 130 0.07 6.95 2.37
CA ILE A 130 0.04 6.50 3.77
C ILE A 130 1.38 6.85 4.44
N ALA A 131 2.50 6.51 3.81
CA ALA A 131 3.83 6.78 4.37
C ALA A 131 4.07 8.28 4.64
N HIS A 132 3.75 9.12 3.66
CA HIS A 132 3.89 10.58 3.79
C HIS A 132 3.00 11.14 4.89
N GLU A 133 1.75 10.70 4.98
CA GLU A 133 0.81 11.18 5.99
C GLU A 133 1.22 10.77 7.41
N ILE A 134 1.72 9.55 7.58
CA ILE A 134 2.27 9.07 8.85
C ILE A 134 3.48 9.92 9.25
N LEU A 135 4.46 10.08 8.35
CA LEU A 135 5.68 10.86 8.63
C LEU A 135 5.42 12.36 8.80
N ARG A 136 4.30 12.86 8.28
CA ARG A 136 3.85 14.25 8.47
C ARG A 136 3.27 14.45 9.87
N LYS A 137 2.51 13.48 10.38
CA LYS A 137 1.91 13.51 11.73
C LYS A 137 2.91 13.18 12.82
N ASP A 138 3.72 12.15 12.60
CA ASP A 138 4.77 11.69 13.49
C ASP A 138 6.09 11.53 12.71
N PRO A 139 6.96 12.57 12.72
CA PRO A 139 8.24 12.53 12.04
C PRO A 139 9.24 11.51 12.59
N ASP A 140 9.03 11.01 13.81
CA ASP A 140 9.92 10.08 14.51
C ASP A 140 9.51 8.61 14.30
N MET A 141 8.30 8.36 13.75
CA MET A 141 7.82 7.04 13.35
C MET A 141 8.73 6.39 12.30
N LYS A 142 9.11 5.13 12.51
CA LYS A 142 10.00 4.39 11.60
C LYS A 142 9.19 3.66 10.54
N VAL A 143 9.01 4.34 9.40
CA VAL A 143 8.33 3.80 8.23
C VAL A 143 9.34 3.24 7.22
N SER A 144 9.09 2.03 6.73
CA SER A 144 9.91 1.36 5.70
C SER A 144 9.09 1.00 4.49
N TYR A 145 9.52 1.47 3.31
CA TYR A 145 8.97 1.11 2.01
C TYR A 145 9.94 0.23 1.23
N ILE A 146 9.46 -0.92 0.74
CA ILE A 146 10.29 -1.92 0.06
C ILE A 146 9.47 -2.69 -0.99
N SER A 147 10.09 -3.16 -2.06
CA SER A 147 9.45 -4.11 -2.98
C SER A 147 9.46 -5.52 -2.38
N SER A 148 8.49 -6.34 -2.75
CA SER A 148 8.42 -7.74 -2.30
C SER A 148 9.66 -8.55 -2.69
N GLU A 149 10.21 -8.32 -3.89
CA GLU A 149 11.46 -8.95 -4.34
C GLU A 149 12.65 -8.59 -3.44
N LYS A 150 12.82 -7.30 -3.11
CA LYS A 150 13.93 -6.87 -2.25
C LYS A 150 13.77 -7.41 -0.83
N PHE A 151 12.55 -7.39 -0.29
CA PHE A 151 12.25 -7.99 1.01
C PHE A 151 12.60 -9.47 1.04
N THR A 152 12.13 -10.23 0.06
CA THR A 152 12.46 -11.65 -0.11
C THR A 152 13.96 -11.89 -0.23
N ASN A 153 14.68 -11.10 -1.03
CA ASN A 153 16.13 -11.28 -1.21
C ASN A 153 16.90 -11.02 0.09
N GLU A 154 16.53 -9.98 0.84
CA GLU A 154 17.11 -9.71 2.17
C GLU A 154 16.80 -10.85 3.15
N LEU A 155 15.59 -11.38 3.11
CA LEU A 155 15.16 -12.51 3.92
C LEU A 155 15.96 -13.79 3.61
N ILE A 156 16.01 -14.20 2.34
CA ILE A 156 16.77 -15.36 1.88
C ILE A 156 18.26 -15.20 2.27
N ALA A 157 18.82 -14.01 2.10
CA ALA A 157 20.20 -13.74 2.49
C ALA A 157 20.42 -13.88 4.01
N SER A 158 19.41 -13.61 4.84
CA SER A 158 19.46 -13.73 6.30
C SER A 158 19.36 -15.18 6.80
N ILE A 159 18.77 -16.08 6.00
CA ILE A 159 18.58 -17.51 6.34
C ILE A 159 19.66 -18.39 5.71
N GLY A 160 19.98 -18.17 4.43
CA GLY A 160 20.91 -19.00 3.67
C GLY A 160 22.36 -18.84 4.08
N ASN A 161 22.73 -17.69 4.67
CA ASN A 161 24.03 -17.53 5.28
C ASN A 161 23.96 -18.09 6.71
N LYS A 162 24.70 -19.16 7.03
CA LYS A 162 25.02 -19.58 8.42
C LYS A 162 25.74 -18.49 9.24
N SER A 163 25.81 -17.27 8.73
CA SER A 163 26.34 -16.08 9.37
C SER A 163 25.26 -15.49 10.27
N THR A 164 25.42 -15.71 11.57
CA THR A 164 24.61 -15.10 12.63
C THR A 164 24.44 -13.60 12.43
N THR A 165 25.45 -12.92 11.86
CA THR A 165 25.46 -11.48 11.61
C THR A 165 24.35 -11.01 10.67
N LYS A 166 24.16 -11.64 9.50
CA LYS A 166 23.11 -11.22 8.54
C LYS A 166 21.71 -11.48 9.04
N ASN A 167 21.53 -12.52 9.85
CA ASN A 167 20.28 -12.78 10.53
C ASN A 167 19.97 -11.69 11.56
N ILE A 168 20.97 -11.31 12.37
CA ILE A 168 20.85 -10.21 13.33
C ILE A 168 20.54 -8.90 12.62
N GLU A 169 21.24 -8.56 11.53
CA GLU A 169 21.01 -7.35 10.75
C GLU A 169 19.58 -7.28 10.19
N PHE A 170 19.08 -8.37 9.63
CA PHE A 170 17.70 -8.45 9.14
C PHE A 170 16.71 -8.25 10.30
N ARG A 171 16.85 -9.01 11.39
CA ARG A 171 15.94 -8.90 12.54
C ARG A 171 15.98 -7.52 13.18
N ASP A 172 17.16 -6.93 13.33
CA ASP A 172 17.32 -5.58 13.90
C ASP A 172 16.71 -4.51 13.00
N LYS A 173 16.84 -4.66 11.68
CA LYS A 173 16.20 -3.77 10.72
C LYS A 173 14.68 -3.83 10.84
N TYR A 174 14.09 -5.03 10.83
CA TYR A 174 12.63 -5.18 10.77
C TYR A 174 11.90 -5.12 12.12
N ARG A 175 12.53 -5.49 13.25
CA ARG A 175 11.93 -5.36 14.59
C ARG A 175 11.80 -3.92 15.08
N ARG A 176 12.59 -3.01 14.52
CA ARG A 176 12.58 -1.60 14.92
C ARG A 176 11.62 -0.76 14.09
N ILE A 177 10.97 -1.34 13.09
CA ILE A 177 10.04 -0.63 12.19
C ILE A 177 8.66 -0.60 12.84
N ASP A 178 8.04 0.57 12.81
CA ASP A 178 6.66 0.75 13.29
C ASP A 178 5.65 0.48 12.16
N VAL A 179 6.03 0.77 10.90
CA VAL A 179 5.19 0.58 9.71
C VAL A 179 5.99 0.01 8.55
N LEU A 180 5.59 -1.19 8.07
CA LEU A 180 6.18 -1.86 6.92
C LEU A 180 5.23 -1.80 5.71
N LEU A 181 5.72 -1.22 4.61
CA LEU A 181 5.00 -1.09 3.35
C LEU A 181 5.70 -1.93 2.28
N ILE A 182 4.99 -2.93 1.74
CA ILE A 182 5.53 -3.87 0.75
C ILE A 182 4.79 -3.69 -0.57
N ASP A 183 5.52 -3.26 -1.60
CA ASP A 183 4.98 -3.09 -2.95
C ASP A 183 5.14 -4.33 -3.82
N ASP A 184 4.32 -4.40 -4.86
CA ASP A 184 4.34 -5.42 -5.90
C ASP A 184 4.44 -6.86 -5.36
N ILE A 185 3.57 -7.19 -4.41
CA ILE A 185 3.52 -8.53 -3.81
C ILE A 185 3.35 -9.65 -4.84
N GLN A 186 2.79 -9.37 -6.03
CA GLN A 186 2.67 -10.35 -7.11
C GLN A 186 4.00 -10.99 -7.54
N PHE A 187 5.15 -10.34 -7.32
CA PHE A 187 6.46 -10.91 -7.69
C PHE A 187 6.88 -12.12 -6.82
N ILE A 188 6.16 -12.40 -5.73
CA ILE A 188 6.31 -13.63 -4.93
C ILE A 188 5.35 -14.75 -5.39
N ALA A 189 4.35 -14.43 -6.22
CA ALA A 189 3.40 -15.42 -6.71
C ALA A 189 4.10 -16.53 -7.52
N GLY A 190 3.69 -17.78 -7.34
CA GLY A 190 4.27 -18.95 -8.01
C GLY A 190 5.63 -19.43 -7.49
N LYS A 191 6.24 -18.73 -6.51
CA LYS A 191 7.52 -19.12 -5.89
C LYS A 191 7.26 -19.73 -4.51
N THR A 192 6.83 -21.00 -4.44
CA THR A 192 6.34 -21.64 -3.21
C THR A 192 7.28 -21.48 -2.01
N GLY A 193 8.58 -21.77 -2.17
CA GLY A 193 9.55 -21.62 -1.06
C GLY A 193 9.75 -20.17 -0.62
N THR A 194 9.65 -19.20 -1.53
CA THR A 194 9.66 -17.76 -1.17
C THR A 194 8.39 -17.36 -0.42
N GLN A 195 7.24 -17.90 -0.79
CA GLN A 195 5.96 -17.60 -0.14
C GLN A 195 5.90 -18.14 1.28
N GLU A 196 6.35 -19.39 1.48
CA GLU A 196 6.44 -20.01 2.80
C GLU A 196 7.33 -19.18 3.72
N GLU A 197 8.53 -18.82 3.25
CA GLU A 197 9.49 -18.04 4.04
C GLU A 197 8.98 -16.63 4.35
N PHE A 198 8.36 -15.97 3.37
CA PHE A 198 7.69 -14.69 3.56
C PHE A 198 6.60 -14.77 4.64
N PHE A 199 5.77 -15.81 4.60
CA PHE A 199 4.66 -16.00 5.55
C PHE A 199 5.15 -16.25 6.97
N HIS A 200 6.15 -17.13 7.14
CA HIS A 200 6.77 -17.39 8.45
C HIS A 200 7.36 -16.10 9.04
N THR A 201 8.10 -15.34 8.23
CA THR A 201 8.71 -14.08 8.66
C THR A 201 7.67 -13.01 8.97
N PHE A 202 6.62 -12.90 8.15
CA PHE A 202 5.54 -11.95 8.39
C PHE A 202 4.87 -12.22 9.74
N ASN A 203 4.59 -13.49 10.06
CA ASN A 203 4.00 -13.87 11.35
C ASN A 203 4.95 -13.60 12.52
N ASP A 204 6.26 -13.84 12.35
CA ASP A 204 7.30 -13.53 13.34
C ASP A 204 7.46 -12.03 13.59
N LEU A 205 7.15 -11.18 12.60
CA LEU A 205 7.13 -9.72 12.74
C LEU A 205 5.78 -9.21 13.27
N TYR A 206 4.70 -9.94 13.02
CA TYR A 206 3.33 -9.57 13.41
C TYR A 206 3.01 -9.97 14.87
N THR A 207 3.59 -11.05 15.37
CA THR A 207 3.33 -11.57 16.71
C THR A 207 4.44 -11.10 17.67
N PRO A 208 4.16 -10.15 18.59
CA PRO A 208 5.14 -9.70 19.58
C PRO A 208 5.54 -10.78 20.59
#